data_AF-A0AAV1QQF6-F1
#
_entry.id   AF-A0AAV1QQF6-F1
#
_cell.length_a   1.000
_cell.length_b   1.000
_cell.length_c   1.000
_cell.angle_alpha   90.00
_cell.angle_beta   90.00
_cell.angle_gamma   90.00
#
_symmetry.space_group_name_H-M   'P 1'
#
loop_
_entity.id
_entity.type
_entity.pdbx_description
1 polymer ?
#
loop_
_entity_poly.entity_id
_entity_poly.type
_entity_poly.pdbx_seq_one_letter_code
_entity_poly.pdbx_strand_id
1 'polypeptide(L)'
;MFFYGYSMERILERYERYSYAERQLLANDDTESNGNWTLEYAKLKARVEVLQRNQRHFMGEELDSLSLKDLQNLEHQIDSALKHVKEKEKAIAQQAEWEQQNPVLDSPTILLPQPMQPLNIRSSHLARGIGDEEELPPIQHRANALLPAWMLRHLNE
;
A
#
# COMPACT_ATOMS: atom_id res chain seq x y z
N MET A 1 -7.49 52.97 62.21
CA MET A 1 -6.98 52.77 60.83
C MET A 1 -5.90 51.69 60.74
N PHE A 2 -5.80 50.76 61.69
CA PHE A 2 -4.75 49.70 61.72
C PHE A 2 -5.22 48.31 61.28
N PHE A 3 -6.50 48.14 60.96
CA PHE A 3 -7.08 46.81 60.69
C PHE A 3 -6.93 46.36 59.22
N TYR A 4 -6.77 47.31 58.28
CA TYR A 4 -6.66 47.02 56.85
C TYR A 4 -5.28 46.47 56.45
N GLY A 5 -4.21 46.95 57.09
CA GLY A 5 -2.87 46.37 56.93
C GLY A 5 -2.90 44.89 57.32
N TYR A 6 -3.24 44.58 58.56
CA TYR A 6 -3.26 43.20 59.07
C TYR A 6 -4.09 42.22 58.22
N SER A 7 -5.15 42.69 57.54
CA SER A 7 -5.91 41.87 56.59
C SER A 7 -5.16 41.66 55.27
N MET A 8 -4.53 42.71 54.73
CA MET A 8 -3.72 42.66 53.52
C MET A 8 -2.48 41.78 53.72
N GLU A 9 -1.73 42.00 54.79
CA GLU A 9 -0.55 41.19 55.12
C GLU A 9 -0.89 39.72 55.30
N ARG A 10 -2.03 39.38 55.92
CA ARG A 10 -2.48 37.98 56.07
C ARG A 10 -2.92 37.33 54.77
N ILE A 11 -3.46 38.11 53.82
CA ILE A 11 -3.81 37.61 52.49
C ILE A 11 -2.54 37.36 51.68
N LEU A 12 -1.59 38.29 51.72
CA LEU A 12 -0.29 38.17 51.07
C LEU A 12 0.51 36.99 51.63
N GLU A 13 0.61 36.85 52.95
CA GLU A 13 1.29 35.73 53.61
C GLU A 13 0.67 34.38 53.21
N ARG A 14 -0.67 34.32 53.13
CA ARG A 14 -1.36 33.10 52.71
C ARG A 14 -1.05 32.77 51.25
N TYR A 15 -1.06 33.78 50.38
CA TYR A 15 -0.69 33.61 48.97
C TYR A 15 0.77 33.21 48.79
N GLU A 16 1.69 33.80 49.55
CA GLU A 16 3.11 33.45 49.53
C GLU A 16 3.34 32.01 49.95
N ARG A 17 2.67 31.56 51.04
CA ARG A 17 2.72 30.15 51.46
C ARG A 17 2.17 29.20 50.39
N TYR A 18 1.06 29.53 49.75
CA TYR A 18 0.51 28.72 48.65
C TYR A 18 1.44 28.70 47.43
N SER A 19 1.92 29.87 46.99
CA SER A 19 2.83 29.98 45.84
C SER A 19 4.16 29.26 46.07
N TYR A 20 4.67 29.27 47.30
CA TYR A 20 5.88 28.54 47.69
C TYR A 20 5.63 27.02 47.77
N ALA A 21 4.48 26.58 48.29
CA ALA A 21 4.11 25.17 48.29
C ALA A 21 3.91 24.63 46.86
N GLU A 22 3.27 25.40 45.98
CA GLU A 22 3.06 25.08 44.57
C GLU A 22 4.40 24.99 43.81
N ARG A 23 5.32 25.94 44.02
CA ARG A 23 6.67 25.88 43.43
C ARG A 23 7.49 24.68 43.90
N GLN A 24 7.34 24.24 45.15
CA GLN A 24 8.03 23.04 45.64
C GLN A 24 7.46 21.74 45.04
N LEU A 25 6.13 21.67 44.83
CA LEU A 25 5.51 20.53 44.14
C LEU A 25 5.94 20.47 42.68
N LEU A 26 5.89 21.62 41.98
CA LEU A 26 6.35 21.73 40.59
C LEU A 26 7.85 21.45 40.48
N ALA A 27 8.69 21.90 41.41
CA ALA A 27 10.13 21.61 41.36
C ALA A 27 10.42 20.11 41.45
N ASN A 28 9.65 19.35 42.23
CA ASN A 28 9.82 17.90 42.32
C ASN A 28 9.37 17.19 41.03
N ASP A 29 8.22 17.60 40.47
CA ASP A 29 7.68 17.05 39.20
C ASP A 29 8.50 17.48 37.98
N ASP A 30 9.01 18.71 37.95
CA ASP A 30 9.90 19.25 36.92
C ASP A 30 11.27 18.59 36.98
N THR A 31 11.84 18.32 38.16
CA THR A 31 13.16 17.68 38.24
C THR A 31 13.10 16.23 37.77
N GLU A 32 12.05 15.49 38.13
CA GLU A 32 11.83 14.12 37.67
C GLU A 32 11.41 14.06 36.20
N SER A 33 10.50 14.93 35.72
CA SER A 33 10.05 14.96 34.32
C SER A 33 11.13 15.50 33.37
N ASN A 34 11.89 16.52 33.76
CA ASN A 34 12.99 17.06 32.96
C ASN A 34 14.17 16.09 32.88
N GLY A 35 14.48 15.40 33.99
CA GLY A 35 15.44 14.29 34.00
C GLY A 35 15.00 13.15 33.09
N ASN A 36 13.71 12.82 33.09
CA ASN A 36 13.12 11.79 32.23
C ASN A 36 13.19 12.17 30.73
N TRP A 37 12.77 13.39 30.36
CA TRP A 37 12.88 13.86 28.96
C TRP A 37 14.32 13.96 28.47
N THR A 38 15.25 14.39 29.34
CA THR A 38 16.68 14.44 29.01
C THR A 38 17.24 13.04 28.74
N LEU A 39 16.87 12.06 29.57
CA LEU A 39 17.30 10.66 29.40
C LEU A 39 16.69 10.02 28.14
N GLU A 40 15.38 10.20 27.93
CA GLU A 40 14.70 9.66 26.75
C GLU A 40 15.22 10.31 25.46
N TYR A 41 15.54 11.60 25.48
CA TYR A 41 16.22 12.27 24.37
C TYR A 41 17.60 11.66 24.10
N ALA A 42 18.42 11.47 25.15
CA ALA A 42 19.75 10.86 24.99
C ALA A 42 19.67 9.44 24.41
N LYS A 43 18.70 8.64 24.88
CA LYS A 43 18.42 7.28 24.37
C LYS A 43 17.97 7.30 22.91
N LEU A 44 17.06 8.19 22.55
CA LEU A 44 16.61 8.36 21.17
C LEU A 44 17.76 8.79 20.26
N LYS A 45 18.56 9.76 20.70
CA LYS A 45 19.74 10.25 19.99
C LYS A 45 20.75 9.12 19.73
N ALA A 46 21.08 8.33 20.75
CA ALA A 46 21.97 7.18 20.60
C ALA A 46 21.42 6.16 19.57
N ARG A 47 20.10 5.92 19.58
CA ARG A 47 19.46 5.04 18.60
C ARG A 47 19.55 5.59 17.17
N VAL A 48 19.35 6.89 16.99
CA VAL A 48 19.51 7.56 15.68
C VAL A 48 20.94 7.44 15.19
N GLU A 49 21.94 7.68 16.04
CA GLU A 49 23.36 7.56 15.68
C GLU A 49 23.73 6.14 15.24
N VAL A 50 23.21 5.11 15.93
CA VAL A 50 23.40 3.71 15.53
C VAL A 50 22.75 3.43 14.18
N LEU A 51 21.50 3.87 13.97
CA LEU A 51 20.81 3.68 12.70
C LEU A 51 21.53 4.37 11.54
N GLN A 52 22.00 5.60 11.74
CA GLN A 52 22.73 6.34 10.72
C GLN A 52 24.07 5.68 10.38
N ARG A 53 24.78 5.15 11.38
CA ARG A 53 26.01 4.38 11.14
C ARG A 53 25.73 3.09 10.37
N ASN A 54 24.69 2.35 10.75
CA ASN A 54 24.29 1.15 10.03
C ASN A 54 23.91 1.47 8.58
N GLN A 55 23.20 2.57 8.34
CA GLN A 55 22.91 3.04 6.98
C GLN A 55 24.19 3.25 6.18
N ARG A 56 25.18 3.96 6.74
CA ARG A 56 26.48 4.14 6.09
C ARG A 56 27.15 2.82 5.75
N HIS A 57 27.16 1.85 6.68
CA HIS A 57 27.68 0.51 6.40
C HIS A 57 26.94 -0.16 5.24
N PHE A 58 25.59 -0.13 5.21
CA PHE A 58 24.81 -0.68 4.09
C PHE A 58 25.09 0.03 2.75
N MET A 59 25.51 1.30 2.79
CA MET A 59 25.94 2.06 1.61
C MET A 59 27.41 1.82 1.23
N GLY A 60 28.14 0.98 1.98
CA GLY A 60 29.54 0.65 1.74
C GLY A 60 30.54 1.65 2.33
N GLU A 61 30.10 2.52 3.23
CA GLU A 61 30.93 3.52 3.90
C GLU A 61 31.40 3.04 5.28
N GLU A 62 32.52 3.58 5.79
CA GLU A 62 33.08 3.30 7.15
C GLU A 62 33.35 1.81 7.46
N LEU A 63 33.59 0.99 6.43
CA LEU A 63 33.78 -0.46 6.56
C LEU A 63 35.09 -0.88 7.24
N ASP A 64 36.09 0.00 7.29
CA ASP A 64 37.42 -0.29 7.85
C ASP A 64 37.38 -0.71 9.34
N SER A 65 36.31 -0.31 10.04
CA SER A 65 36.09 -0.61 11.46
C SER A 65 35.43 -1.98 11.70
N LEU A 66 34.92 -2.63 10.66
CA LEU A 66 34.17 -3.89 10.76
C LEU A 66 35.10 -5.10 10.62
N SER A 67 34.79 -6.18 11.34
CA SER A 67 35.50 -7.44 11.16
C SER A 67 35.03 -8.16 9.89
N LEU A 68 35.81 -9.12 9.41
CA LEU A 68 35.42 -9.96 8.26
C LEU A 68 34.05 -10.65 8.47
N LYS A 69 33.78 -11.08 9.70
CA LYS A 69 32.51 -11.71 10.06
C LYS A 69 31.33 -10.73 9.96
N ASP A 70 31.55 -9.48 10.38
CA ASP A 70 30.53 -8.44 10.31
C ASP A 70 30.27 -8.04 8.86
N LEU A 71 31.31 -7.99 8.02
CA LEU A 71 31.18 -7.78 6.57
C LEU A 71 30.36 -8.89 5.90
N GLN A 72 30.66 -10.16 6.20
CA GLN A 72 29.87 -11.28 5.65
C GLN A 72 28.40 -11.22 6.09
N ASN A 73 28.15 -10.84 7.35
CA ASN A 73 26.80 -10.66 7.84
C ASN A 73 26.09 -9.47 7.17
N LEU A 74 26.81 -8.40 6.85
CA LEU A 74 26.29 -7.24 6.12
C LEU A 74 25.91 -7.63 4.68
N GLU A 75 26.81 -8.32 3.98
CA GLU A 75 26.57 -8.86 2.63
C GLU A 75 25.33 -9.76 2.60
N HIS A 76 25.26 -10.72 3.52
CA HIS A 76 24.10 -11.63 3.61
C HIS A 76 22.78 -10.89 3.85
N GLN A 77 22.77 -9.85 4.69
CA GLN A 77 21.58 -9.03 4.93
C GLN A 77 21.15 -8.29 3.67
N ILE A 78 22.09 -7.71 2.91
CA ILE A 78 21.81 -7.00 1.66
C ILE A 78 21.25 -7.97 0.61
N ASP A 79 21.89 -9.13 0.43
CA ASP A 79 21.45 -10.15 -0.52
C ASP A 79 20.04 -10.66 -0.20
N SER A 80 19.77 -10.94 1.07
CA SER A 80 18.45 -11.36 1.54
C SER A 80 17.41 -10.28 1.29
N ALA A 81 17.70 -9.02 1.64
CA ALA A 81 16.79 -7.91 1.38
C ALA A 81 16.51 -7.72 -0.12
N LEU A 82 17.53 -7.81 -0.97
CA LEU A 82 17.40 -7.71 -2.42
C LEU A 82 16.52 -8.82 -2.99
N LYS A 83 16.68 -10.05 -2.51
CA LYS A 83 15.83 -11.19 -2.89
C LYS A 83 14.37 -10.91 -2.54
N HIS A 84 14.09 -10.43 -1.33
CA HIS A 84 12.72 -10.07 -0.93
C HIS A 84 12.14 -8.95 -1.80
N VAL A 85 12.93 -7.93 -2.15
CA VAL A 85 12.46 -6.86 -3.05
C VAL A 85 12.07 -7.42 -4.41
N LYS A 86 12.93 -8.24 -5.02
CA LYS A 86 12.65 -8.88 -6.33
C LYS A 86 11.42 -9.79 -6.29
N GLU A 87 11.22 -10.53 -5.21
CA GLU A 87 10.04 -11.38 -5.03
C GLU A 87 8.75 -10.53 -4.94
N LYS A 88 8.80 -9.40 -4.23
CA LYS A 88 7.67 -8.46 -4.15
C LYS A 88 7.38 -7.80 -5.49
N GLU A 89 8.40 -7.37 -6.23
CA GLU A 89 8.25 -6.84 -7.58
C GLU A 89 7.60 -7.86 -8.51
N LYS A 90 8.05 -9.12 -8.46
CA LYS A 90 7.44 -10.21 -9.22
C LYS A 90 5.98 -10.43 -8.83
N ALA A 91 5.65 -10.43 -7.55
CA ALA A 91 4.27 -10.58 -7.08
C ALA A 91 3.36 -9.43 -7.56
N ILE A 92 3.85 -8.19 -7.52
CA ILE A 92 3.13 -7.01 -8.02
C ILE A 92 2.92 -7.11 -9.53
N ALA A 93 3.96 -7.48 -10.29
CA ALA A 93 3.85 -7.65 -11.74
C ALA A 93 2.83 -8.74 -12.12
N GLN A 94 2.84 -9.86 -11.39
CA GLN A 94 1.85 -10.93 -11.59
C GLN A 94 0.43 -10.45 -11.26
N GLN A 95 0.26 -9.72 -10.16
CA GLN A 95 -1.04 -9.15 -9.79
C GLN A 95 -1.58 -8.21 -10.88
N ALA A 96 -0.73 -7.32 -11.41
CA ALA A 96 -1.10 -6.42 -12.49
C ALA A 96 -1.46 -7.17 -13.80
N GLU A 97 -0.82 -8.31 -14.07
CA GLU A 97 -1.16 -9.17 -15.21
C GLU A 97 -2.52 -9.87 -15.02
N TRP A 98 -2.81 -10.37 -13.80
CA TRP A 98 -4.11 -10.95 -13.45
C TRP A 98 -5.26 -9.95 -13.58
N GLU A 99 -5.03 -8.69 -13.19
CA GLU A 99 -6.01 -7.59 -13.30
C GLU A 99 -6.25 -7.17 -14.77
N GLN A 100 -5.23 -7.22 -15.62
CA GLN A 100 -5.42 -6.98 -17.06
C GLN A 100 -6.22 -8.11 -17.74
N GLN A 101 -6.01 -9.37 -17.31
CA GLN A 101 -6.74 -10.52 -17.86
C GLN A 101 -8.17 -10.64 -17.30
N ASN A 102 -8.45 -10.03 -16.16
CA ASN A 102 -9.79 -9.92 -15.58
C ASN A 102 -10.11 -8.45 -15.30
N PRO A 103 -10.53 -7.66 -16.31
CA PRO A 103 -11.03 -6.32 -16.06
C PRO A 103 -12.23 -6.44 -15.11
N VAL A 104 -12.04 -5.96 -13.88
CA VAL A 104 -13.06 -5.95 -12.85
C VAL A 104 -14.28 -5.18 -13.39
N LEU A 105 -15.41 -5.86 -13.47
CA LEU A 105 -16.72 -5.30 -13.81
C LEU A 105 -17.24 -4.43 -12.64
N ASP A 106 -16.55 -3.35 -12.30
CA ASP A 106 -17.04 -2.36 -11.33
C ASP A 106 -17.87 -1.26 -12.01
N SER A 107 -18.47 -1.55 -13.16
CA SER A 107 -19.46 -0.70 -13.81
C SER A 107 -20.58 -1.55 -14.40
N PRO A 108 -21.86 -1.17 -14.23
CA PRO A 108 -22.97 -1.92 -14.81
C PRO A 108 -23.03 -1.61 -16.31
N THR A 109 -22.20 -2.29 -17.10
CA THR A 109 -22.24 -2.28 -18.58
C THR A 109 -23.06 -3.45 -19.12
N ILE A 110 -23.99 -3.97 -18.33
CA ILE A 110 -25.13 -4.71 -18.88
C ILE A 110 -26.11 -3.65 -19.35
N LEU A 111 -25.95 -3.16 -20.58
CA LEU A 111 -26.98 -2.60 -21.46
C LEU A 111 -26.31 -1.84 -22.61
N LEU A 112 -25.68 -2.58 -23.52
CA LEU A 112 -25.61 -2.11 -24.91
C LEU A 112 -25.69 -3.32 -25.84
N PRO A 113 -26.83 -3.58 -26.50
CA PRO A 113 -26.85 -4.48 -27.63
C PRO A 113 -25.95 -3.86 -28.70
N GLN A 114 -24.94 -4.60 -29.17
CA GLN A 114 -24.16 -4.18 -30.32
C GLN A 114 -25.09 -3.88 -31.50
N PRO A 115 -24.94 -2.74 -32.20
CA PRO A 115 -25.72 -2.46 -33.39
C PRO A 115 -25.39 -3.51 -34.45
N MET A 116 -26.40 -4.27 -34.87
CA MET A 116 -26.28 -5.27 -35.91
C MET A 116 -25.75 -4.62 -37.19
N GLN A 117 -24.70 -5.20 -37.77
CA GLN A 117 -24.14 -4.77 -39.04
C GLN A 117 -25.20 -4.96 -40.14
N PRO A 118 -25.50 -3.95 -40.98
CA PRO A 118 -26.47 -4.14 -42.04
C PRO A 118 -25.96 -5.15 -43.07
N LEU A 119 -26.81 -6.12 -43.37
CA LEU A 119 -26.62 -7.15 -44.37
C LEU A 119 -26.39 -6.48 -45.75
N ASN A 120 -25.17 -6.51 -46.25
CA ASN A 120 -24.83 -6.14 -47.62
C ASN A 120 -25.52 -7.14 -48.57
N ILE A 121 -26.69 -6.76 -49.07
CA ILE A 121 -27.37 -7.44 -50.18
C ILE A 121 -26.71 -6.95 -51.46
N ARG A 122 -25.59 -7.56 -51.83
CA ARG A 122 -25.02 -7.39 -53.17
C ARG A 122 -25.85 -8.23 -54.14
N SER A 123 -26.84 -7.58 -54.74
CA SER A 123 -27.51 -8.05 -55.94
C SER A 123 -26.51 -8.05 -57.10
N SER A 124 -26.25 -9.22 -57.68
CA SER A 124 -25.66 -9.34 -59.02
C SER A 124 -26.41 -10.43 -59.77
N HIS A 125 -27.52 -10.03 -60.40
CA HIS A 125 -28.10 -10.76 -61.51
C HIS A 125 -27.55 -10.18 -62.81
N LEU A 126 -27.31 -11.08 -63.78
CA LEU A 126 -27.02 -10.92 -65.21
C LEU A 126 -25.57 -11.26 -65.63
N ALA A 127 -25.42 -12.50 -66.13
CA ALA A 127 -24.55 -13.01 -67.21
C ALA A 127 -24.16 -14.47 -66.88
N ARG A 128 -25.00 -15.46 -67.18
CA ARG A 128 -24.98 -16.24 -68.44
C ARG A 128 -23.63 -16.93 -68.68
N GLY A 129 -23.57 -18.23 -68.38
CA GLY A 129 -22.86 -19.18 -69.24
C GLY A 129 -22.04 -20.29 -68.58
N ILE A 130 -22.68 -21.46 -68.45
CA ILE A 130 -22.13 -22.81 -68.75
C ILE A 130 -21.23 -23.46 -67.68
N GLY A 131 -21.77 -24.54 -67.10
CA GLY A 131 -21.09 -25.83 -66.85
C GLY A 131 -20.30 -25.95 -65.56
N ASP A 132 -20.94 -26.43 -64.48
CA ASP A 132 -20.82 -27.84 -64.05
C ASP A 132 -21.58 -28.04 -62.72
N GLU A 133 -22.18 -29.22 -62.62
CA GLU A 133 -23.15 -29.62 -61.59
C GLU A 133 -22.44 -30.00 -60.29
N GLU A 134 -22.82 -29.41 -59.16
CA GLU A 134 -23.08 -30.19 -57.94
C GLU A 134 -24.01 -29.44 -56.98
N GLU A 135 -25.00 -30.17 -56.48
CA GLU A 135 -26.15 -29.73 -55.70
C GLU A 135 -25.83 -28.95 -54.41
N LEU A 136 -26.67 -27.95 -54.16
CA LEU A 136 -27.14 -27.53 -52.84
C LEU A 136 -28.69 -27.52 -52.91
N PRO A 137 -29.50 -27.57 -51.82
CA PRO A 137 -29.23 -27.73 -50.37
C PRO A 137 -30.28 -28.68 -49.67
N PRO A 138 -30.47 -28.70 -48.32
CA PRO A 138 -31.23 -27.63 -47.67
C PRO A 138 -30.62 -27.13 -46.35
N ILE A 139 -31.00 -25.89 -46.07
CA ILE A 139 -30.73 -25.08 -44.90
C ILE A 139 -31.16 -25.79 -43.61
N GLN A 140 -30.24 -25.97 -42.67
CA GLN A 140 -30.59 -26.07 -41.26
C GLN A 140 -29.99 -24.88 -40.52
N HIS A 141 -30.85 -23.89 -40.31
CA HIS A 141 -30.74 -22.93 -39.22
C HIS A 141 -30.53 -23.72 -37.92
N ARG A 142 -29.28 -23.90 -37.48
CA ARG A 142 -29.04 -24.27 -36.09
C ARG A 142 -28.64 -23.01 -35.35
N ALA A 143 -29.67 -22.49 -34.70
CA ALA A 143 -29.63 -21.43 -33.72
C ALA A 143 -28.30 -21.42 -32.96
N ASN A 144 -27.76 -20.21 -32.79
CA ASN A 144 -27.17 -19.72 -31.55
C ASN A 144 -27.18 -20.81 -30.46
N ALA A 145 -26.07 -21.55 -30.32
CA ALA A 145 -25.83 -22.43 -29.18
C ALA A 145 -24.86 -21.68 -28.26
N LEU A 146 -25.23 -20.50 -27.74
CA LEU A 146 -26.00 -20.25 -26.52
C LEU A 146 -25.44 -20.79 -25.20
N LEU A 147 -24.23 -21.39 -25.12
CA LEU A 147 -23.62 -21.66 -23.81
C LEU A 147 -22.09 -21.47 -23.83
N PRO A 148 -21.53 -20.49 -23.08
CA PRO A 148 -20.08 -20.36 -22.90
C PRO A 148 -19.42 -21.60 -22.28
N ALA A 149 -18.12 -21.77 -22.58
CA ALA A 149 -17.32 -22.98 -22.29
C ALA A 149 -17.30 -23.44 -20.82
N TRP A 150 -17.58 -22.55 -19.86
CA TRP A 150 -17.70 -22.90 -18.44
C TRP A 150 -18.93 -23.76 -18.13
N MET A 151 -19.98 -23.71 -18.97
CA MET A 151 -21.18 -24.55 -18.83
C MET A 151 -21.03 -25.98 -19.35
N LEU A 152 -19.91 -26.30 -19.99
CA LEU A 152 -19.70 -27.64 -20.56
C LEU A 152 -18.93 -28.57 -19.61
N ARG A 153 -18.48 -28.09 -18.44
CA ARG A 153 -17.62 -28.85 -17.51
C ARG A 153 -18.35 -29.78 -16.53
N HIS A 154 -19.68 -29.81 -16.52
CA HIS A 154 -20.49 -30.55 -15.52
C HIS A 154 -21.42 -31.61 -16.12
N LEU A 155 -21.29 -31.94 -17.41
CA LEU A 155 -22.13 -32.92 -18.10
C LEU A 155 -21.37 -34.16 -18.56
N ASN A 156 -20.30 -34.53 -17.85
CA ASN A 156 -19.61 -35.79 -18.11
C ASN A 156 -19.16 -36.40 -16.77
N GLU A 157 -20.12 -36.98 -16.07
CA GLU A 157 -19.92 -37.97 -15.00
C GLU A 157 -20.86 -39.15 -15.24
#